data_AF-A0A954VJ46-F1
#
_entry.id   AF-A0A954VJ46-F1
#
_cell.length_a   1.000
_cell.length_b   1.000
_cell.length_c   1.000
_cell.angle_alpha   90.00
_cell.angle_beta   90.00
_cell.angle_gamma   90.00
#
_symmetry.space_group_name_H-M   'P 1'
#
loop_
_entity.id
_entity.type
_entity.pdbx_description
1 polymer ?
#
loop_
_entity_poly.entity_id
_entity_poly.type
_entity_poly.pdbx_seq_one_letter_code
_entity_poly.pdbx_strand_id
1 'polypeptide(L)'
;MTGTVTYKGQPIPEGMLVFEPDSSQGNEGAPGSCKILDGKYDTRSGRGVIGGPHKITISGMNGKIENQQEGGSVEIRLPTPLFKPYTVLQDLPKQDSNLDFEVPSNP
;
A
#
# COMPACT_ATOMS: atom_id res chain seq x y z
N MET A 1 5.87 -2.81 -12.07
CA MET A 1 4.50 -2.27 -11.98
C MET A 1 4.54 -0.95 -11.21
N THR A 2 3.86 0.06 -11.74
CA THR A 2 3.73 1.38 -11.09
C THR A 2 2.27 1.76 -11.03
N GLY A 3 1.94 2.79 -10.25
CA GLY A 3 0.58 3.31 -10.24
C GLY A 3 0.35 4.24 -9.07
N THR A 4 -0.92 4.54 -8.87
CA THR A 4 -1.39 5.39 -7.78
C THR A 4 -2.31 4.66 -6.83
N VAL A 5 -2.34 5.11 -5.58
CA VAL A 5 -3.23 4.62 -4.53
C VAL A 5 -3.94 5.80 -3.90
N THR A 6 -5.27 5.77 -3.93
CA THR A 6 -6.11 6.82 -3.37
C THR A 6 -7.04 6.27 -2.30
N TYR A 7 -7.44 7.14 -1.37
CA TYR A 7 -8.48 6.90 -0.37
C TYR A 7 -9.37 8.13 -0.28
N LYS A 8 -10.69 7.96 -0.43
CA LYS A 8 -11.66 9.07 -0.49
C LYS A 8 -11.33 10.11 -1.57
N GLY A 9 -10.84 9.65 -2.72
CA GLY A 9 -10.42 10.50 -3.84
C GLY A 9 -9.14 11.31 -3.58
N GLN A 10 -8.46 11.10 -2.46
CA GLN A 10 -7.20 11.76 -2.13
C GLN A 10 -6.03 10.77 -2.21
N PRO A 11 -4.85 11.19 -2.70
CA PRO A 11 -3.64 10.38 -2.62
C PRO A 11 -3.32 9.97 -1.19
N ILE A 12 -2.97 8.70 -0.97
CA ILE A 12 -2.47 8.25 0.34
C ILE A 12 -1.08 8.85 0.58
N PRO A 13 -0.84 9.65 1.65
CA PRO A 13 0.46 10.28 1.88
C PRO A 13 1.60 9.29 2.02
N GLU A 14 1.43 8.29 2.91
CA GLU A 14 2.40 7.22 3.10
C GLU A 14 1.69 5.87 3.25
N GLY A 15 2.32 4.80 2.80
CA GLY A 15 1.72 3.48 2.94
C GLY A 15 2.58 2.34 2.41
N MET A 16 1.98 1.17 2.33
CA MET A 16 2.61 -0.06 1.85
C MET A 16 1.61 -0.89 1.06
N LEU A 17 2.09 -1.46 -0.04
CA LEU A 17 1.44 -2.55 -0.77
C LEU A 17 2.19 -3.84 -0.51
N VAL A 18 1.46 -4.90 -0.18
CA VAL A 18 1.97 -6.27 -0.09
C VAL A 18 1.24 -7.11 -1.12
N PHE A 19 2.00 -7.81 -1.97
CA PHE A 19 1.50 -8.64 -3.04
C PHE A 19 1.80 -10.10 -2.71
N GLU A 20 0.77 -10.84 -2.31
CA GLU A 20 0.86 -12.26 -2.00
C GLU A 20 0.32 -13.05 -3.20
N PRO A 21 1.14 -13.89 -3.87
CA PRO A 21 0.63 -14.80 -4.89
C PRO A 21 -0.50 -15.67 -4.33
N ASP A 22 -1.61 -15.78 -5.06
CA ASP A 22 -2.75 -16.57 -4.63
C ASP A 22 -2.57 -18.04 -5.03
N SER A 23 -2.02 -18.83 -4.11
CA SER A 23 -1.79 -20.27 -4.30
C SER A 23 -3.09 -21.06 -4.47
N SER A 24 -4.22 -20.56 -3.96
CA SER A 24 -5.52 -21.19 -4.17
C SER A 24 -5.98 -21.12 -5.63
N GLN A 25 -5.41 -20.18 -6.40
CA GLN A 25 -5.61 -20.02 -7.84
C GLN A 25 -4.38 -20.46 -8.66
N GLY A 26 -3.47 -21.23 -8.05
CA GLY A 26 -2.30 -21.80 -8.73
C GLY A 26 -1.18 -20.81 -9.03
N ASN A 27 -1.18 -19.63 -8.40
CA ASN A 27 -0.05 -18.70 -8.49
C ASN A 27 0.85 -18.85 -7.27
N GLU A 28 2.12 -19.17 -7.51
CA GLU A 28 3.09 -19.44 -6.46
C GLU A 28 4.35 -18.59 -6.64
N GLY A 29 4.95 -18.18 -5.54
CA GLY A 29 6.17 -17.38 -5.57
C GLY A 29 6.42 -16.63 -4.26
N ALA A 30 7.53 -15.90 -4.21
CA ALA A 30 7.82 -15.03 -3.08
C ALA A 30 6.88 -13.81 -3.08
N PRO A 31 6.39 -13.37 -1.91
CA PRO A 31 5.60 -12.16 -1.82
C PRO A 31 6.44 -10.93 -2.17
N GLY A 32 5.86 -10.02 -2.95
CA GLY A 32 6.43 -8.73 -3.27
C GLY A 32 5.89 -7.63 -2.36
N SER A 33 6.61 -6.51 -2.26
CA SER A 33 6.12 -5.34 -1.52
C SER A 33 6.77 -4.04 -1.99
N CYS A 34 6.04 -2.94 -1.86
CA CYS A 34 6.55 -1.61 -2.16
C CYS A 34 5.84 -0.53 -1.34
N LYS A 35 6.54 0.58 -1.11
CA LYS A 35 6.01 1.73 -0.40
C LYS A 35 5.07 2.54 -1.30
N ILE A 36 4.10 3.18 -0.66
CA ILE A 36 3.31 4.26 -1.22
C ILE A 36 3.87 5.56 -0.68
N LEU A 37 4.19 6.51 -1.55
CA LEU A 37 4.63 7.86 -1.20
C LEU A 37 3.88 8.86 -2.07
N ASP A 38 3.17 9.80 -1.45
CA ASP A 38 2.32 10.79 -2.12
C ASP A 38 1.36 10.14 -3.14
N GLY A 39 0.76 9.03 -2.72
CA GLY A 39 -0.16 8.22 -3.48
C GLY A 39 0.47 7.48 -4.65
N LYS A 40 1.79 7.44 -4.80
CA LYS A 40 2.47 6.72 -5.89
C LYS A 40 3.22 5.52 -5.37
N TYR A 41 3.32 4.47 -6.19
CA TYR A 41 4.13 3.30 -5.90
C TYR A 41 4.90 2.82 -7.13
N ASP A 42 6.02 2.15 -6.88
CA ASP A 42 6.82 1.46 -7.90
C ASP A 42 7.38 0.16 -7.33
N THR A 43 6.94 -0.99 -7.85
CA THR A 43 7.39 -2.31 -7.38
C THR A 43 8.84 -2.62 -7.73
N ARG A 44 9.45 -1.91 -8.69
CA ARG A 44 10.88 -2.06 -9.05
C ARG A 44 11.81 -1.47 -8.00
N SER A 45 11.33 -0.48 -7.24
CA SER A 45 12.05 0.11 -6.12
C SER A 45 11.97 -0.73 -4.84
N GLY A 46 11.08 -1.73 -4.81
CA GLY A 46 10.84 -2.62 -3.68
C GLY A 46 11.27 -4.07 -3.98
N ARG A 47 10.60 -5.03 -3.33
CA ARG A 47 10.68 -6.43 -3.75
C ARG A 47 9.75 -6.62 -4.94
N GLY A 48 10.33 -6.96 -6.09
CA GLY A 48 9.60 -7.16 -7.33
C GLY A 48 8.41 -8.11 -7.19
N VAL A 49 7.48 -8.01 -8.13
CA VAL A 49 6.20 -8.74 -8.12
C VAL A 49 6.13 -9.58 -9.40
N ILE A 50 5.61 -10.81 -9.30
CA ILE A 50 5.37 -11.67 -10.45
C ILE A 50 3.98 -11.40 -11.05
N GLY A 51 3.72 -11.85 -12.28
CA GLY A 51 2.36 -11.82 -12.84
C GLY A 51 1.49 -12.95 -12.28
N GLY A 52 0.17 -12.87 -12.51
CA GLY A 52 -0.82 -13.86 -12.11
C GLY A 52 -1.73 -13.39 -10.96
N PRO A 53 -2.65 -14.25 -10.49
CA PRO A 53 -3.53 -13.99 -9.35
C PRO A 53 -2.79 -13.63 -8.06
N HIS A 54 -3.14 -12.50 -7.45
CA HIS A 54 -2.59 -12.04 -6.18
C HIS A 54 -3.67 -11.56 -5.23
N LYS A 55 -3.40 -11.75 -3.95
CA LYS A 55 -4.03 -11.02 -2.86
C LYS A 55 -3.17 -9.81 -2.51
N ILE A 56 -3.72 -8.62 -2.70
CA ILE A 56 -3.01 -7.35 -2.54
C ILE A 56 -3.54 -6.67 -1.28
N THR A 57 -2.67 -6.49 -0.30
CA THR A 57 -2.99 -5.79 0.94
C THR A 57 -2.45 -4.36 0.90
N ILE A 58 -3.34 -3.40 1.14
CA ILE A 58 -3.08 -1.97 1.10
C ILE A 58 -3.17 -1.42 2.53
N SER A 59 -2.10 -0.79 3.00
CA SER A 59 -2.07 -0.04 4.26
C SER A 59 -1.72 1.41 3.99
N GLY A 60 -2.51 2.36 4.52
CA GLY A 60 -2.29 3.79 4.39
C GLY A 60 -2.14 4.47 5.75
N MET A 61 -1.21 5.42 5.83
CA MET A 61 -0.89 6.23 6.99
C MET A 61 -0.92 7.72 6.64
N ASN A 62 -1.14 8.57 7.64
CA ASN A 62 -1.20 10.02 7.44
C ASN A 62 0.17 10.68 7.14
N GLY A 63 1.29 9.96 7.33
CA GLY A 63 2.66 10.45 7.11
C GLY A 63 3.11 11.57 8.05
N LYS A 64 2.35 11.85 9.12
CA LYS A 64 2.64 12.96 10.03
C LYS A 64 3.33 12.47 11.29
N ILE A 65 4.48 13.06 11.60
CA ILE A 65 5.07 13.01 12.93
C ILE A 65 4.63 14.28 13.65
N GLU A 66 3.83 14.15 14.70
CA GLU A 66 3.35 15.31 15.47
C GLU A 66 4.14 15.41 16.78
N ASN A 67 4.71 16.58 17.03
CA ASN A 67 5.32 16.89 18.32
C ASN A 67 4.28 17.59 19.19
N GLN A 68 3.85 16.95 20.26
CA GLN A 68 3.01 17.59 21.27
C GLN A 68 3.89 17.97 22.45
N GLN A 69 4.01 19.26 22.73
CA GLN A 69 4.62 19.75 23.96
C GLN A 69 3.54 20.09 24.97
N GLU A 70 3.51 19.36 26.07
CA GLU A 70 2.61 19.63 27.19
C GLU A 70 3.41 19.42 28.50
N GLY A 71 3.39 20.42 29.39
CA GLY A 71 4.04 20.33 30.71
C GLY A 71 5.58 20.20 30.72
N GLY A 72 6.28 20.46 29.62
CA GLY A 72 7.74 20.35 29.53
C GLY A 72 8.28 19.02 29.00
N SER A 73 7.40 18.08 28.65
CA SER A 73 7.75 16.87 27.89
C SER A 73 7.36 17.02 26.41
N VAL A 74 8.22 16.50 25.52
CA VAL A 74 7.91 16.35 24.08
C VAL A 74 7.39 14.93 23.87
N GLU A 75 6.13 14.80 23.47
CA GLU A 75 5.57 13.54 22.99
C GLU A 75 5.64 13.51 21.46
N ILE A 76 6.30 12.48 20.92
CA ILE A 76 6.37 12.24 19.48
C ILE A 76 5.23 11.29 19.12
N ARG A 77 4.23 11.78 18.40
CA ARG A 77 3.16 10.94 17.83
C ARG A 77 3.62 10.39 16.49
N LEU A 78 3.62 9.06 16.40
CA LEU A 78 3.93 8.34 15.16
C LEU A 78 2.80 8.48 14.14
N PRO A 79 3.07 8.27 12.83
CA PRO A 79 2.05 8.26 11.80
C PRO A 79 0.89 7.31 12.14
N THR A 80 -0.34 7.76 11.93
CA THR A 80 -1.54 7.00 12.26
C THR A 80 -2.17 6.36 11.02
N PRO A 81 -2.75 5.14 11.12
CA PRO A 81 -3.47 4.52 10.01
C PRO A 81 -4.69 5.32 9.56
N LEU A 82 -4.89 5.43 8.24
CA LEU A 82 -6.04 6.11 7.64
C LEU A 82 -7.30 5.22 7.59
N PHE A 83 -7.09 3.90 7.55
CA PHE A 83 -8.12 2.85 7.46
C PHE A 83 -7.53 1.51 7.92
N LYS A 84 -8.38 0.52 8.18
CA LYS A 84 -7.94 -0.88 8.42
C LYS A 84 -7.37 -1.46 7.13
N PRO A 85 -6.33 -2.32 7.17
CA PRO A 85 -5.75 -2.89 5.96
C PRO A 85 -6.80 -3.42 4.98
N TYR A 86 -6.79 -2.88 3.76
CA TYR A 86 -7.75 -3.20 2.72
C TYR A 86 -7.15 -4.25 1.79
N THR A 87 -7.89 -5.33 1.53
CA THR A 87 -7.43 -6.42 0.68
C THR A 87 -8.25 -6.45 -0.60
N VAL A 88 -7.58 -6.55 -1.75
CA VAL A 88 -8.19 -6.79 -3.05
C VAL A 88 -7.56 -8.00 -3.72
N LEU A 89 -8.36 -8.77 -4.47
CA LEU A 89 -7.86 -9.83 -5.33
C LEU A 89 -7.71 -9.28 -6.74
N GLN A 90 -6.53 -9.46 -7.35
CA GLN A 90 -6.24 -8.94 -8.68
C GLN A 90 -5.36 -9.92 -9.44
N ASP A 91 -5.67 -10.14 -10.72
CA ASP A 91 -4.75 -10.80 -11.65
C ASP A 91 -3.76 -9.77 -12.20
N LEU A 92 -2.48 -9.95 -11.86
CA LEU A 92 -1.42 -9.03 -12.23
C LEU A 92 -0.85 -9.38 -13.61
N PRO A 93 -0.62 -8.40 -14.48
CA PRO A 93 0.00 -8.63 -15.77
C PRO A 93 1.44 -9.14 -15.60
N LYS A 94 1.86 -10.01 -16.52
CA LYS A 94 3.22 -10.60 -16.54
C LYS A 94 4.32 -9.64 -17.04
N GLN A 95 3.94 -8.43 -17.42
CA GLN A 95 4.83 -7.41 -17.97
C GLN A 95 4.68 -6.10 -17.22
N ASP A 96 5.63 -5.19 -17.42
CA ASP A 96 5.54 -3.85 -16.87
C ASP A 96 4.23 -3.17 -17.27
N SER A 97 3.57 -2.60 -16.26
CA SER A 97 2.21 -2.10 -16.35
C SER A 97 1.97 -0.99 -15.33
N ASN A 98 0.94 -0.21 -15.60
CA ASN A 98 0.38 0.77 -14.68
C ASN A 98 -0.94 0.22 -14.11
N LEU A 99 -1.08 0.21 -12.78
CA LEU A 99 -2.29 -0.25 -12.11
C LEU A 99 -2.60 0.66 -10.92
N ASP A 100 -3.75 1.32 -10.98
CA ASP A 100 -4.22 2.20 -9.91
C ASP A 100 -5.12 1.43 -8.93
N PHE A 101 -5.08 1.84 -7.66
CA PHE A 101 -5.91 1.31 -6.60
C PHE A 101 -6.73 2.43 -5.94
N GLU A 102 -8.03 2.19 -5.78
CA GLU A 102 -8.92 3.04 -4.99
C GLU A 102 -9.36 2.27 -3.75
N VAL A 103 -9.02 2.80 -2.58
CA VAL A 103 -9.51 2.29 -1.30
C VAL A 103 -10.88 2.91 -1.03
N PRO A 104 -11.95 2.10 -0.88
CA PRO A 104 -13.28 2.62 -0.64
C PRO A 104 -13.37 3.30 0.72
N SER A 105 -14.34 4.21 0.87
CA SER A 105 -14.54 5.00 2.10
C SER A 105 -14.94 4.16 3.32
N ASN A 106 -15.38 2.92 3.10
CA ASN A 106 -15.73 1.94 4.13
C ASN A 106 -15.11 0.57 3.74
N PRO A 107 -13.78 0.42 3.91
CA PRO A 107 -13.04 -0.75 3.47
C PRO A 107 -13.10 -1.95 4.42
#